data_AF-A0A519ZCG0-F1
#
_entry.id   AF-A0A519ZCG0-F1
#
_cell.length_a   1.000
_cell.length_b   1.000
_cell.length_c   1.000
_cell.angle_alpha   90.00
_cell.angle_beta   90.00
_cell.angle_gamma   90.00
#
_symmetry.space_group_name_H-M   'P 1'
#
loop_
_entity.id
_entity.type
_entity.pdbx_description
1 polymer ?
#
loop_
_entity_poly.entity_id
_entity_poly.type
_entity_poly.pdbx_seq_one_letter_code
_entity_poly.pdbx_strand_id
1 'polypeptide(L)'
;MAQLEQLLDFCADHVAHENDFVHPALQARCPGVCDAVAQDHVGHLHHIAHLRDAARGLMDCEESEREAALQATYLALALFVADNLQHMHVEETVHNAALWNAYTDLELLALHDALVATIAPADHLVTMRWMLPNLNAPERLAVLGGIRQGAPAEAFQAVVDVTRQHLSDRDWAKVARGLQIAVAPGLTTA
;
A
#
# COMPACT_ATOMS: atom_id res chain seq x y z
N MET A 1 0.57 15.64 -11.52
CA MET A 1 0.52 15.91 -10.07
C MET A 1 -0.43 14.97 -9.34
N ALA A 2 -1.63 14.69 -9.85
CA ALA A 2 -2.58 13.75 -9.21
C ALA A 2 -2.00 12.37 -8.80
N GLN A 3 -1.14 11.75 -9.60
CA GLN A 3 -0.48 10.48 -9.23
C GLN A 3 0.48 10.62 -8.06
N LEU A 4 1.20 11.76 -7.97
CA LEU A 4 2.08 12.06 -6.85
C LEU A 4 1.26 12.30 -5.59
N GLU A 5 0.20 13.11 -5.66
CA GLU A 5 -0.70 13.36 -4.52
C GLU A 5 -1.28 12.05 -3.98
N GLN A 6 -1.79 11.19 -4.86
CA GLN A 6 -2.31 9.89 -4.46
C GLN A 6 -1.25 9.02 -3.77
N LEU A 7 0.01 9.04 -4.23
CA LEU A 7 1.12 8.32 -3.59
C LEU A 7 1.39 8.86 -2.18
N LEU A 8 1.41 10.18 -2.05
CA LEU A 8 1.66 10.85 -0.77
C LEU A 8 0.52 10.62 0.24
N ASP A 9 -0.73 10.58 -0.23
CA ASP A 9 -1.89 10.24 0.59
C ASP A 9 -1.79 8.81 1.11
N PHE A 10 -1.55 7.85 0.21
CA PHE A 10 -1.37 6.44 0.59
C PHE A 10 -0.24 6.22 1.60
N CYS A 11 0.93 6.85 1.40
CA CYS A 11 2.05 6.73 2.34
C CYS A 11 1.74 7.40 3.68
N ALA A 12 0.98 8.50 3.70
CA ALA A 12 0.57 9.13 4.95
C ALA A 12 -0.44 8.27 5.73
N ASP A 13 -1.39 7.65 5.03
CA ASP A 13 -2.39 6.76 5.61
C ASP A 13 -1.73 5.49 6.16
N HIS A 14 -0.77 4.90 5.44
CA HIS A 14 0.07 3.79 5.91
C HIS A 14 0.72 4.10 7.27
N VAL A 15 1.45 5.23 7.35
CA VAL A 15 2.09 5.69 8.59
C VAL A 15 1.08 5.90 9.72
N ALA A 16 -0.10 6.43 9.41
CA ALA A 16 -1.15 6.63 10.41
C ALA A 16 -1.67 5.29 10.96
N HIS A 17 -1.96 4.33 10.09
CA HIS A 17 -2.42 3.00 10.49
C HIS A 17 -1.38 2.27 11.36
N GLU A 18 -0.10 2.40 11.06
CA GLU A 18 0.94 1.78 11.88
C GLU A 18 1.08 2.44 13.25
N ASN A 19 1.05 3.77 13.29
CA ASN A 19 1.07 4.51 14.56
C ASN A 19 -0.12 4.19 15.45
N ASP A 20 -1.29 3.94 14.86
CA ASP A 20 -2.53 3.72 15.61
C ASP A 20 -2.76 2.25 15.99
N PHE A 21 -2.23 1.29 15.22
CA PHE A 21 -2.51 -0.14 15.41
C PHE A 21 -1.24 -0.97 15.66
N VAL A 22 -0.23 -0.83 14.80
CA VAL A 22 0.95 -1.71 14.80
C VAL A 22 1.93 -1.34 15.93
N HIS A 23 2.30 -0.07 16.04
CA HIS A 23 3.20 0.43 17.08
C HIS A 23 2.65 0.20 18.50
N PRO A 24 1.36 0.44 18.81
CA PRO A 24 0.81 0.10 20.12
C PRO A 24 0.88 -1.39 20.42
N ALA A 25 0.60 -2.26 19.43
CA ALA A 25 0.72 -3.71 19.61
C ALA A 25 2.16 -4.14 19.87
N LEU A 26 3.13 -3.59 19.13
CA LEU A 26 4.56 -3.81 19.37
C LEU A 26 4.95 -3.32 20.76
N GLN A 27 4.61 -2.09 21.13
CA GLN A 27 4.99 -1.51 22.42
C GLN A 27 4.42 -2.30 23.61
N ALA A 28 3.24 -2.90 23.45
CA ALA A 28 2.59 -3.69 24.51
C ALA A 28 3.32 -5.00 24.86
N ARG A 29 4.00 -5.65 23.89
CA ARG A 29 4.64 -6.97 24.10
C ARG A 29 6.14 -7.01 23.79
N CYS A 30 6.63 -6.02 23.06
CA CYS A 30 8.00 -5.87 22.58
C CYS A 30 8.47 -4.41 22.75
N PRO A 31 8.49 -3.87 23.97
CA PRO A 31 8.75 -2.45 24.21
C PRO A 31 10.11 -2.02 23.62
N GLY A 32 10.09 -0.89 22.91
CA GLY A 32 11.28 -0.30 22.29
C GLY A 32 11.63 -0.81 20.89
N VAL A 33 10.95 -1.86 20.39
CA VAL A 33 11.24 -2.42 19.05
C VAL A 33 10.90 -1.42 17.93
N CYS A 34 9.86 -0.60 18.10
CA CYS A 34 9.43 0.37 17.10
C CYS A 34 9.99 1.79 17.30
N ASP A 35 10.86 2.04 18.29
CA ASP A 35 11.30 3.40 18.64
C ASP A 35 12.01 4.12 17.48
N ALA A 36 12.88 3.40 16.77
CA ALA A 36 13.59 3.94 15.61
C ALA A 36 12.61 4.28 14.48
N VAL A 37 11.68 3.36 14.17
CA VAL A 37 10.70 3.54 13.10
C VAL A 37 9.70 4.65 13.42
N ALA A 38 9.29 4.79 14.69
CA ALA A 38 8.45 5.91 15.12
C ALA A 38 9.14 7.28 14.88
N GLN A 39 10.47 7.35 14.97
CA GLN A 39 11.22 8.55 14.59
C GLN A 39 11.31 8.73 13.07
N ASP A 40 11.46 7.64 12.32
CA ASP A 40 11.46 7.67 10.85
C ASP A 40 10.11 8.19 10.32
N HIS A 41 8.98 7.83 10.95
CA HIS A 41 7.64 8.35 10.61
C HIS A 41 7.57 9.88 10.63
N VAL A 42 8.23 10.53 11.60
CA VAL A 42 8.29 12.00 11.65
C VAL A 42 9.02 12.56 10.43
N GLY A 43 10.13 11.94 10.02
CA GLY A 43 10.88 12.30 8.82
C GLY A 43 10.06 12.08 7.54
N HIS A 44 9.37 10.95 7.44
CA HIS A 44 8.49 10.63 6.32
C HIS A 44 7.37 11.64 6.15
N LEU A 45 6.68 12.00 7.25
CA LEU A 45 5.61 13.00 7.21
C LEU A 45 6.13 14.38 6.79
N HIS A 46 7.36 14.73 7.19
CA HIS A 46 8.02 15.95 6.71
C HIS A 46 8.33 15.89 5.20
N HIS A 47 8.87 14.77 4.70
CA HIS A 47 9.10 14.57 3.26
C HIS A 47 7.80 14.64 2.45
N ILE A 48 6.73 14.03 2.96
CA ILE A 48 5.41 14.07 2.34
C ILE A 48 4.88 15.51 2.27
N ALA A 49 4.97 16.28 3.35
CA ALA A 49 4.57 17.68 3.35
C ALA A 49 5.39 18.51 2.35
N HIS A 50 6.72 18.32 2.33
CA HIS A 50 7.61 19.00 1.38
C HIS A 50 7.24 18.69 -0.09
N LEU A 51 6.96 17.42 -0.42
CA LEU A 51 6.56 17.02 -1.76
C LEU A 51 5.20 17.57 -2.17
N ARG A 52 4.23 17.65 -1.24
CA ARG A 52 2.94 18.30 -1.49
C ARG A 52 3.13 19.78 -1.81
N ASP A 53 3.99 20.47 -1.07
CA ASP A 53 4.26 21.89 -1.30
C ASP A 53 5.02 22.13 -2.62
N ALA A 54 5.98 21.27 -2.96
CA ALA A 54 6.67 21.32 -4.25
C ALA A 54 5.69 21.09 -5.43
N ALA A 55 4.77 20.12 -5.30
CA ALA A 55 3.75 19.84 -6.31
C ALA A 55 2.80 21.02 -6.52
N ARG A 56 2.39 21.71 -5.44
CA ARG A 56 1.59 22.94 -5.51
C ARG A 56 2.37 24.08 -6.15
N GLY A 57 3.62 24.29 -5.74
CA GLY A 57 4.49 25.33 -6.30
C GLY A 57 4.70 25.20 -7.81
N LEU A 58 4.74 23.97 -8.35
CA LEU A 58 4.82 23.72 -9.79
C LEU A 58 3.60 24.19 -10.60
N MET A 59 2.43 24.28 -9.97
CA MET A 59 1.21 24.79 -10.61
C MET A 59 1.27 26.30 -10.78
N ASP A 60 1.95 26.99 -9.86
CA ASP A 60 1.97 28.45 -9.76
C ASP A 60 3.29 29.07 -10.24
N CYS A 61 4.31 28.28 -10.59
CA CYS A 61 5.63 28.78 -10.97
C CYS A 61 5.68 29.41 -12.37
N GLU A 62 6.54 30.42 -12.51
CA GLU A 62 6.84 31.05 -13.80
C GLU A 62 7.47 30.04 -14.78
N GLU A 63 7.28 30.26 -16.08
CA GLU A 63 7.80 29.35 -17.11
C GLU A 63 9.32 29.20 -17.04
N SER A 64 10.04 30.27 -16.69
CA SER A 64 11.50 30.26 -16.52
C SER A 64 12.00 29.43 -15.35
N GLU A 65 11.15 29.17 -14.35
CA GLU A 65 11.51 28.42 -13.13
C GLU A 65 11.06 26.96 -13.19
N ARG A 66 10.18 26.63 -14.13
CA ARG A 66 9.49 25.34 -14.23
C ARG A 66 10.43 24.15 -14.34
N GLU A 67 11.49 24.25 -15.15
CA GLU A 67 12.45 23.15 -15.31
C GLU A 67 13.19 22.84 -14.01
N ALA A 68 13.69 23.87 -13.32
CA ALA A 68 14.38 23.73 -12.06
C ALA A 68 13.45 23.18 -10.96
N ALA A 69 12.20 23.67 -10.90
CA ALA A 69 11.20 23.18 -9.95
C ALA A 69 10.83 21.70 -10.21
N LEU A 70 10.73 21.29 -11.48
CA LEU A 70 10.48 19.89 -11.85
C LEU A 70 11.64 19.00 -11.42
N GLN A 71 12.88 19.42 -11.67
CA GLN A 71 14.07 18.67 -11.26
C GLN A 71 14.15 18.55 -9.75
N ALA A 72 13.89 19.62 -9.00
CA ALA A 72 13.88 19.59 -7.54
C ALA A 72 12.81 18.63 -7.00
N THR A 73 11.60 18.67 -7.56
CA THR A 73 10.50 17.76 -7.19
C THR A 73 10.86 16.30 -7.46
N TYR A 74 11.46 16.02 -8.62
CA TYR A 74 11.93 14.67 -8.96
C TYR A 74 12.99 14.16 -7.97
N LEU A 75 13.99 14.98 -7.64
CA LEU A 75 15.06 14.58 -6.72
C LEU A 75 14.53 14.36 -5.29
N ALA A 76 13.63 15.21 -4.83
CA ALA A 76 12.94 15.03 -3.55
C ALA A 76 12.13 13.73 -3.52
N LEU A 77 11.41 13.41 -4.61
CA LEU A 77 10.64 12.17 -4.71
C LEU A 77 11.55 10.94 -4.73
N ALA A 78 12.68 11.01 -5.44
CA ALA A 78 13.63 9.92 -5.51
C ALA A 78 14.24 9.58 -4.13
N LEU A 79 14.57 10.60 -3.34
CA LEU A 79 15.05 10.42 -1.97
C LEU A 79 13.95 9.85 -1.08
N PHE A 80 12.74 10.40 -1.14
CA PHE A 80 11.60 9.89 -0.38
C PHE A 80 11.34 8.40 -0.67
N VAL A 81 11.38 7.97 -1.94
CA VAL A 81 11.22 6.56 -2.30
C VAL A 81 12.34 5.69 -1.72
N ALA A 82 13.59 6.17 -1.75
CA ALA A 82 14.72 5.43 -1.19
C ALA A 82 14.56 5.23 0.32
N ASP A 83 14.23 6.29 1.05
CA ASP A 83 13.98 6.25 2.49
C ASP A 83 12.79 5.35 2.81
N ASN A 84 11.70 5.44 2.01
CA ASN A 84 10.52 4.61 2.20
C ASN A 84 10.82 3.12 2.06
N LEU A 85 11.66 2.72 1.11
CA LEU A 85 12.05 1.32 0.96
C LEU A 85 12.95 0.82 2.10
N GLN A 86 13.82 1.68 2.65
CA GLN A 86 14.64 1.34 3.82
C GLN A 86 13.79 1.19 5.07
N HIS A 87 12.83 2.09 5.26
CA HIS A 87 11.86 2.03 6.33
C HIS A 87 11.01 0.75 6.27
N MET A 88 10.37 0.45 5.13
CA MET A 88 9.60 -0.78 4.94
C MET A 88 10.42 -2.04 5.22
N HIS A 89 11.72 -2.05 4.88
CA HIS A 89 12.59 -3.18 5.17
C HIS A 89 12.67 -3.48 6.68
N VAL A 90 12.73 -2.46 7.53
CA VAL A 90 12.76 -2.63 8.99
C VAL A 90 11.42 -3.19 9.47
N GLU A 91 10.30 -2.69 8.95
CA GLU A 91 8.98 -3.18 9.34
C GLU A 91 8.78 -4.64 8.95
N GLU A 92 9.15 -4.99 7.72
CA GLU A 92 8.99 -6.35 7.20
C GLU A 92 9.90 -7.37 7.89
N THR A 93 11.10 -6.97 8.34
CA THR A 93 12.10 -7.91 8.88
C THR A 93 12.17 -7.91 10.41
N VAL A 94 11.88 -6.78 11.05
CA VAL A 94 11.97 -6.59 12.50
C VAL A 94 10.58 -6.57 13.12
N HIS A 95 9.67 -5.70 12.65
CA HIS A 95 8.34 -5.58 13.26
C HIS A 95 7.52 -6.85 13.06
N ASN A 96 7.43 -7.37 11.83
CA ASN A 96 6.71 -8.62 11.57
C ASN A 96 7.26 -9.80 12.38
N ALA A 97 8.60 -9.91 12.48
CA ALA A 97 9.23 -10.96 13.29
C ALA A 97 8.88 -10.80 14.78
N ALA A 98 8.87 -9.58 15.32
CA ALA A 98 8.47 -9.33 16.71
C ALA A 98 6.99 -9.68 16.93
N LEU A 99 6.10 -9.26 16.03
CA LEU A 99 4.67 -9.57 16.08
C LEU A 99 4.42 -11.08 16.06
N TRP A 100 5.00 -11.81 15.10
CA TRP A 100 4.84 -13.26 14.99
C TRP A 100 5.37 -14.04 16.19
N ASN A 101 6.42 -13.52 16.85
CA ASN A 101 6.95 -14.13 18.06
C ASN A 101 6.10 -13.85 19.31
N ALA A 102 5.40 -12.72 19.35
CA ALA A 102 4.69 -12.24 20.53
C ALA A 102 3.17 -12.45 20.51
N TYR A 103 2.58 -12.73 19.34
CA TYR A 103 1.14 -12.86 19.16
C TYR A 103 0.79 -14.18 18.47
N THR A 104 -0.38 -14.71 18.80
CA THR A 104 -0.98 -15.83 18.07
C THR A 104 -1.60 -15.36 16.75
N ASP A 105 -1.77 -16.26 15.79
CA ASP A 105 -2.45 -15.97 14.51
C ASP A 105 -3.83 -15.33 14.71
N LEU A 106 -4.60 -15.79 15.70
CA LEU A 106 -5.93 -15.23 16.01
C LEU A 106 -5.86 -13.78 16.51
N GLU A 107 -4.85 -13.45 17.30
CA GLU A 107 -4.66 -12.08 17.78
C GLU A 107 -4.18 -11.16 16.65
N LEU A 108 -3.30 -11.65 15.77
CA LEU A 108 -2.84 -10.91 14.60
C LEU A 108 -3.95 -10.68 13.59
N LEU A 109 -4.79 -11.69 13.34
CA LEU A 109 -5.99 -11.53 12.52
C LEU A 109 -6.95 -10.51 13.12
N ALA A 110 -7.19 -10.56 14.44
CA ALA A 110 -8.05 -9.57 15.09
C ALA A 110 -7.49 -8.13 15.00
N LEU A 111 -6.17 -7.96 15.12
CA LEU A 111 -5.51 -6.66 14.91
C LEU A 111 -5.65 -6.19 13.46
N HIS A 112 -5.40 -7.09 12.50
CA HIS A 112 -5.56 -6.82 11.07
C HIS A 112 -7.00 -6.40 10.73
N ASP A 113 -7.99 -7.15 11.20
CA ASP A 113 -9.40 -6.87 10.95
C ASP A 113 -9.82 -5.53 11.56
N ALA A 114 -9.33 -5.20 12.76
CA ALA A 114 -9.58 -3.91 13.40
C ALA A 114 -9.01 -2.73 12.59
N LEU A 115 -7.79 -2.86 12.06
CA LEU A 115 -7.18 -1.87 11.18
C LEU A 115 -7.98 -1.75 9.87
N VAL A 116 -8.25 -2.87 9.19
CA VAL A 116 -8.97 -2.93 7.91
C VAL A 116 -10.36 -2.30 8.02
N ALA A 117 -11.03 -2.45 9.16
CA ALA A 117 -12.35 -1.85 9.42
C ALA A 117 -12.32 -0.31 9.50
N THR A 118 -11.17 0.32 9.68
CA THR A 118 -11.04 1.79 9.67
C THR A 118 -10.88 2.39 8.27
N ILE A 119 -10.52 1.57 7.28
CA ILE A 119 -10.23 2.03 5.93
C ILE A 119 -11.55 2.17 5.15
N ALA A 120 -11.78 3.32 4.54
CA ALA A 120 -12.98 3.54 3.73
C ALA A 120 -12.97 2.65 2.46
N PRO A 121 -14.13 2.23 1.94
CA PRO A 121 -14.18 1.36 0.76
C PRO A 121 -13.47 1.92 -0.48
N ALA A 122 -13.49 3.23 -0.67
CA ALA A 122 -12.80 3.89 -1.78
C ALA A 122 -11.27 3.78 -1.65
N ASP A 123 -10.75 3.97 -0.44
CA ASP A 123 -9.31 3.89 -0.15
C ASP A 123 -8.83 2.45 -0.24
N HIS A 124 -9.65 1.49 0.21
CA HIS A 124 -9.42 0.06 -0.01
C HIS A 124 -9.21 -0.27 -1.48
N LEU A 125 -10.04 0.26 -2.38
CA LEU A 125 -9.92 0.00 -3.81
C LEU A 125 -8.63 0.61 -4.39
N VAL A 126 -8.21 1.78 -3.91
CA VAL A 126 -6.93 2.41 -4.29
C VAL A 126 -5.76 1.54 -3.84
N THR A 127 -5.77 1.07 -2.59
CA THR A 127 -4.77 0.16 -2.04
C THR A 127 -4.69 -1.13 -2.86
N MET A 128 -5.83 -1.77 -3.13
CA MET A 128 -5.90 -3.01 -3.91
C MET A 128 -5.35 -2.84 -5.32
N ARG A 129 -5.63 -1.70 -5.98
CA ARG A 129 -5.11 -1.38 -7.31
C ARG A 129 -3.58 -1.37 -7.34
N TRP A 130 -2.90 -0.93 -6.29
CA TRP A 130 -1.44 -0.91 -6.23
C TRP A 130 -0.85 -2.22 -5.72
N MET A 131 -1.47 -2.82 -4.71
CA MET A 131 -0.93 -4.01 -4.08
C MET A 131 -1.09 -5.25 -4.95
N LEU A 132 -2.31 -5.55 -5.42
CA LEU A 132 -2.62 -6.83 -6.08
C LEU A 132 -1.76 -7.12 -7.32
N PRO A 133 -1.43 -6.15 -8.21
CA PRO A 133 -0.56 -6.42 -9.34
C PRO A 133 0.84 -6.86 -8.92
N ASN A 134 1.34 -6.37 -7.79
CA ASN A 134 2.72 -6.55 -7.33
C ASN A 134 2.91 -7.74 -6.37
N LEU A 135 1.84 -8.33 -5.85
CA LEU A 135 1.90 -9.58 -5.08
C LEU A 135 2.33 -10.79 -5.91
N ASN A 136 2.88 -11.82 -5.26
CA ASN A 136 3.07 -13.09 -5.94
C ASN A 136 1.70 -13.80 -6.19
N ALA A 137 1.70 -14.86 -7.01
CA ALA A 137 0.45 -15.50 -7.41
C ALA A 137 -0.35 -16.11 -6.24
N PRO A 138 0.27 -16.89 -5.32
CA PRO A 138 -0.41 -17.37 -4.12
C PRO A 138 -1.01 -16.26 -3.24
N GLU A 139 -0.24 -15.22 -2.92
CA GLU A 139 -0.70 -14.10 -2.07
C GLU A 139 -1.87 -13.37 -2.71
N ARG A 140 -1.78 -13.05 -4.00
CA ARG A 140 -2.86 -12.40 -4.74
C ARG A 140 -4.15 -13.21 -4.69
N LEU A 141 -4.05 -14.54 -4.83
CA LEU A 141 -5.20 -15.44 -4.73
C LEU A 141 -5.76 -15.48 -3.30
N ALA A 142 -4.90 -15.48 -2.29
CA ALA A 142 -5.34 -15.45 -0.89
C ALA A 142 -6.11 -14.16 -0.58
N VAL A 143 -5.58 -12.99 -0.98
CA VAL A 143 -6.25 -11.70 -0.78
C VAL A 143 -7.59 -11.65 -1.51
N LEU A 144 -7.62 -11.96 -2.81
CA LEU A 144 -8.86 -11.96 -3.59
C LEU A 144 -9.88 -12.99 -3.06
N GLY A 145 -9.40 -14.15 -2.61
CA GLY A 145 -10.23 -15.17 -1.98
C GLY A 145 -10.85 -14.71 -0.66
N GLY A 146 -10.07 -14.01 0.17
CA GLY A 146 -10.55 -13.39 1.41
C GLY A 146 -11.62 -12.33 1.14
N ILE A 147 -11.39 -11.43 0.18
CA ILE A 147 -12.38 -10.42 -0.22
C ILE A 147 -13.66 -11.08 -0.72
N ARG A 148 -13.57 -12.13 -1.54
CA ARG A 148 -14.75 -12.86 -2.03
C ARG A 148 -15.59 -13.47 -0.90
N GLN A 149 -14.96 -13.87 0.20
CA GLN A 149 -15.63 -14.48 1.35
C GLN A 149 -16.21 -13.45 2.31
N GLY A 150 -15.55 -12.29 2.47
CA GLY A 150 -15.89 -11.29 3.48
C GLY A 150 -16.66 -10.06 2.97
N ALA A 151 -16.63 -9.77 1.66
CA ALA A 151 -17.21 -8.55 1.10
C ALA A 151 -18.44 -8.82 0.20
N PRO A 152 -19.32 -7.82 0.00
CA PRO A 152 -20.40 -7.89 -0.99
C PRO A 152 -19.89 -8.22 -2.39
N ALA A 153 -20.72 -8.88 -3.21
CA ALA A 153 -20.34 -9.36 -4.53
C ALA A 153 -19.88 -8.22 -5.46
N GLU A 154 -20.52 -7.05 -5.36
CA GLU A 154 -20.17 -5.85 -6.10
C GLU A 154 -18.80 -5.28 -5.71
N ALA A 155 -18.44 -5.34 -4.43
CA ALA A 155 -17.14 -4.88 -3.95
C ALA A 155 -16.03 -5.83 -4.42
N PHE A 156 -16.26 -7.14 -4.33
CA PHE A 156 -15.34 -8.14 -4.90
C PHE A 156 -15.16 -7.92 -6.41
N GLN A 157 -16.24 -7.73 -7.15
CA GLN A 157 -16.17 -7.51 -8.60
C GLN A 157 -15.38 -6.24 -8.94
N ALA A 158 -15.59 -5.13 -8.21
CA ALA A 158 -14.84 -3.89 -8.41
C ALA A 158 -13.32 -4.09 -8.22
N VAL A 159 -12.91 -4.85 -7.20
CA VAL A 159 -11.50 -5.19 -6.96
C VAL A 159 -10.94 -6.07 -8.08
N VAL A 160 -11.71 -7.05 -8.56
CA VAL A 160 -11.30 -7.92 -9.67
C VAL A 160 -11.11 -7.12 -10.96
N ASP A 161 -12.05 -6.22 -11.27
CA ASP A 161 -12.02 -5.40 -12.48
C ASP A 161 -10.83 -4.44 -12.48
N VAL A 162 -10.57 -3.75 -11.37
CA VAL A 162 -9.39 -2.86 -11.28
C VAL A 162 -8.09 -3.65 -11.35
N THR A 163 -8.03 -4.84 -10.74
CA THR A 163 -6.83 -5.69 -10.78
C THR A 163 -6.54 -6.16 -12.20
N ARG A 164 -7.56 -6.55 -12.97
CA ARG A 164 -7.40 -7.01 -14.35
C ARG A 164 -6.71 -5.96 -15.22
N GLN A 165 -7.02 -4.67 -15.04
CA GLN A 165 -6.46 -3.57 -15.83
C GLN A 165 -4.93 -3.44 -15.68
N HIS A 166 -4.37 -3.97 -14.59
CA HIS A 166 -2.95 -3.84 -14.26
C HIS A 166 -2.17 -5.15 -14.32
N LEU A 167 -2.82 -6.27 -14.67
CA LEU A 167 -2.17 -7.57 -14.81
C LEU A 167 -1.88 -7.94 -16.26
N SER A 168 -0.72 -8.56 -16.46
CA SER A 168 -0.43 -9.29 -17.70
C SER A 168 -1.45 -10.42 -17.91
N ASP A 169 -1.68 -10.81 -19.17
CA ASP A 169 -2.61 -11.91 -19.48
C ASP A 169 -2.20 -13.22 -18.80
N ARG A 170 -0.88 -13.46 -18.68
CA ARG A 170 -0.33 -14.62 -17.97
C ARG A 170 -0.74 -14.64 -16.51
N ASP A 171 -0.61 -13.51 -15.82
CA ASP A 171 -0.88 -13.44 -14.38
C ASP A 171 -2.39 -13.36 -14.11
N TRP A 172 -3.17 -12.73 -14.99
CA TRP A 172 -4.62 -12.83 -14.98
C TRP A 172 -5.12 -14.26 -15.15
N ALA A 173 -4.55 -15.05 -16.06
CA ALA A 173 -4.95 -16.44 -16.26
C ALA A 173 -4.76 -17.29 -14.99
N LYS A 174 -3.77 -16.98 -14.14
CA LYS A 174 -3.59 -17.62 -12.82
C LYS A 174 -4.71 -17.23 -11.86
N VAL A 175 -5.07 -15.95 -11.81
CA VAL A 175 -6.19 -15.44 -10.98
C VAL A 175 -7.50 -16.08 -11.40
N ALA A 176 -7.83 -16.03 -12.70
CA ALA A 176 -9.07 -16.57 -13.24
C ALA A 176 -9.22 -18.07 -12.96
N ARG A 177 -8.15 -18.85 -13.13
CA ARG A 177 -8.14 -20.27 -12.76
C ARG A 177 -8.31 -20.48 -11.26
N GLY A 178 -7.55 -19.76 -10.43
CA GLY A 178 -7.58 -19.94 -8.98
C GLY A 178 -8.91 -19.54 -8.33
N LEU A 179 -9.60 -18.53 -8.88
CA LEU A 179 -10.90 -18.06 -8.40
C LEU A 179 -12.09 -18.66 -9.18
N GLN A 180 -11.83 -19.50 -10.19
CA GLN A 180 -12.85 -20.08 -11.06
C GLN A 180 -13.73 -19.00 -11.74
N ILE A 181 -13.11 -17.89 -12.16
CA ILE A 181 -13.76 -16.81 -12.91
C ILE A 181 -13.62 -17.13 -14.40
N ALA A 182 -14.69 -16.90 -15.18
CA ALA A 182 -14.63 -17.07 -16.62
C ALA A 182 -13.53 -16.16 -17.21
N VAL A 183 -12.53 -16.75 -17.86
CA VAL A 183 -11.62 -16.00 -18.71
C VAL A 183 -12.47 -15.49 -19.87
N ALA A 184 -12.56 -14.17 -20.06
CA ALA A 184 -13.34 -13.60 -21.16
C ALA A 184 -13.01 -14.35 -22.48
N PRO A 185 -14.02 -14.65 -23.32
CA PRO A 185 -13.81 -15.43 -24.53
C PRO A 185 -12.79 -14.72 -25.45
N GLY A 186 -11.64 -15.34 -25.67
CA GLY A 186 -10.60 -14.81 -26.56
C GLY A 186 -9.14 -15.09 -26.18
N LEU A 187 -8.85 -15.60 -24.98
CA LEU A 187 -7.46 -15.89 -24.53
C LEU A 187 -7.14 -17.38 -24.32
N THR A 188 -7.94 -18.28 -24.87
CA THR A 188 -7.57 -19.67 -25.08
C THR A 188 -7.31 -19.91 -26.56
N THR A 189 -6.06 -19.77 -26.98
CA THR A 189 -5.57 -20.47 -28.17
C THR A 189 -4.66 -21.61 -27.70
N ALA A 190 -5.21 -22.82 -27.89
CA ALA A 190 -4.61 -24.17 -27.94
C ALA A 190 -3.38 -24.47 -27.07
#